data_AF-A0A3M0Y6M8-F1
#
_entry.id   AF-A0A3M0Y6M8-F1
#
_cell.length_a   1.000
_cell.length_b   1.000
_cell.length_c   1.000
_cell.angle_alpha   90.00
_cell.angle_beta   90.00
_cell.angle_gamma   90.00
#
_symmetry.space_group_name_H-M   'P 1'
#
loop_
_entity.id
_entity.type
_entity.pdbx_description
1 polymer ?
#
loop_
_entity_poly.entity_id
_entity_poly.type
_entity_poly.pdbx_seq_one_letter_code
_entity_poly.pdbx_strand_id
1 'polypeptide(L)'
;LDASMVELPPPPSEKNPEVPERLDNLIMRCIQPEMERRPVDMRAVADSLESILAQLTAKRKLEQGEVDVEEDEEEASASAAEGGSAAPPSQSGAEEP
;
A
#
# COMPACT_ATOMS: atom_id res chain seq x y z
N LEU A 1 26.26 -17.55 -6.12
CA LEU A 1 26.66 -16.42 -5.25
C LEU A 1 25.91 -16.62 -3.96
N ASP A 2 26.63 -16.78 -2.85
CA ASP A 2 26.00 -16.98 -1.54
C ASP A 2 25.49 -15.62 -1.04
N ALA A 3 24.19 -15.52 -0.72
CA ALA A 3 23.55 -14.27 -0.28
C ALA A 3 24.21 -13.70 0.99
N SER A 4 24.82 -14.57 1.81
CA SER A 4 25.51 -14.23 3.05
C SER A 4 26.84 -13.48 2.88
N MET A 5 27.37 -13.36 1.65
CA MET A 5 28.63 -12.68 1.36
C MET A 5 28.45 -11.24 0.86
N VAL A 6 27.21 -10.73 0.77
CA VAL A 6 26.93 -9.37 0.31
C VAL A 6 26.84 -8.44 1.51
N GLU A 7 27.83 -7.57 1.67
CA GLU A 7 27.78 -6.48 2.65
C GLU A 7 26.80 -5.40 2.18
N LEU A 8 25.80 -5.11 3.02
CA LEU A 8 24.84 -4.05 2.74
C LEU A 8 25.47 -2.68 3.03
N PRO A 9 25.23 -1.66 2.19
CA PRO A 9 25.64 -0.30 2.49
C PRO A 9 24.94 0.21 3.76
N PRO A 10 25.50 1.25 4.40
CA PRO A 10 24.81 1.93 5.49
C PRO A 10 23.47 2.53 5.00
N PRO A 11 22.47 2.61 5.88
CA PRO A 11 21.19 3.23 5.57
C PRO A 11 21.37 4.69 5.12
N PRO A 12 20.56 5.16 4.16
CA PRO A 12 20.61 6.55 3.68
C PRO A 12 20.53 7.61 4.79
N SER A 13 19.76 7.33 5.84
CA SER A 13 19.57 8.20 7.01
C SER A 13 20.86 8.47 7.78
N GLU A 14 21.86 7.59 7.73
CA GLU A 14 23.18 7.86 8.32
C GLU A 14 23.92 9.00 7.61
N LYS A 15 23.69 9.18 6.31
CA LYS A 15 24.29 10.27 5.52
C LYS A 15 23.40 11.51 5.47
N ASN A 16 22.09 11.32 5.47
CA ASN A 16 21.12 12.42 5.45
C ASN A 16 20.00 12.15 6.47
N PRO A 17 20.03 12.77 7.66
CA PRO A 17 19.01 12.58 8.69
C PRO A 17 17.64 13.15 8.32
N GLU A 18 17.53 13.95 7.24
CA GLU A 18 16.23 14.40 6.72
C GLU A 18 15.47 13.30 5.97
N VAL A 19 16.14 12.18 5.65
CA VAL A 19 15.50 11.02 5.02
C VAL A 19 14.50 10.41 6.02
N PRO A 20 13.22 10.30 5.68
CA PRO A 20 12.22 9.70 6.56
C PRO A 20 12.50 8.21 6.79
N GLU A 21 12.33 7.75 8.03
CA GLU A 21 12.58 6.36 8.45
C GLU A 21 11.86 5.33 7.56
N ARG A 22 10.63 5.63 7.11
CA ARG A 22 9.88 4.73 6.21
C ARG A 22 10.52 4.60 4.82
N LEU A 23 11.09 5.68 4.30
CA LEU A 23 11.79 5.66 3.02
C LEU A 23 13.13 4.93 3.16
N ASP A 24 13.85 5.17 4.25
CA ASP A 24 15.08 4.47 4.59
C ASP A 24 14.87 2.94 4.63
N ASN A 25 13.86 2.49 5.39
CA ASN A 25 13.48 1.08 5.47
C ASN A 25 13.09 0.48 4.11
N LEU A 26 12.35 1.21 3.27
CA LEU A 26 11.98 0.74 1.94
C LEU A 26 13.21 0.52 1.06
N ILE A 27 14.15 1.47 1.08
CA ILE A 27 15.41 1.36 0.34
C ILE A 27 16.20 0.15 0.83
N MET A 28 16.37 0.01 2.15
CA MET A 28 17.10 -1.11 2.76
C MET A 28 16.45 -2.46 2.47
N ARG A 29 15.12 -2.50 2.30
CA ARG A 29 14.38 -3.70 1.90
C ARG A 29 14.59 -4.06 0.43
N CYS A 30 14.67 -3.08 -0.47
CA CYS A 30 14.90 -3.30 -1.90
C CYS A 30 16.27 -3.94 -2.21
N ILE A 31 17.27 -3.61 -1.39
CA ILE A 31 18.66 -4.07 -1.58
C ILE A 31 18.99 -5.36 -0.82
N GLN A 32 18.04 -5.97 -0.12
CA GLN A 32 18.28 -7.22 0.62
C GLN A 32 18.79 -8.32 -0.33
N PRO A 33 19.79 -9.11 0.10
CA PRO A 33 20.31 -10.19 -0.73
C PRO A 33 19.31 -11.36 -0.84
N GLU A 34 18.53 -11.61 0.22
CA GLU A 34 17.45 -12.61 0.18
C GLU A 34 16.24 -12.11 -0.61
N MET A 35 15.87 -12.85 -1.65
CA MET A 35 14.71 -12.52 -2.50
C MET A 35 13.41 -12.41 -1.71
N GLU A 36 13.22 -13.25 -0.70
CA GLU A 36 12.01 -13.32 0.13
C GLU A 36 11.84 -12.07 1.02
N ARG A 37 12.93 -11.34 1.28
CA ARG A 37 12.90 -10.11 2.07
C ARG A 37 12.60 -8.88 1.22
N ARG A 38 12.91 -8.95 -0.07
CA ARG A 38 12.63 -7.86 -1.02
C ARG A 38 11.14 -7.70 -1.28
N PRO A 39 10.70 -6.52 -1.76
CA PRO A 39 9.36 -6.37 -2.29
C PRO A 39 9.10 -7.36 -3.42
N VAL A 40 7.87 -7.88 -3.49
CA VAL A 40 7.45 -8.93 -4.44
C VAL A 40 7.65 -8.45 -5.89
N ASP A 41 7.36 -7.19 -6.15
CA ASP A 41 7.43 -6.56 -7.45
C ASP A 41 7.57 -5.03 -7.32
N MET A 42 7.73 -4.36 -8.47
CA MET A 42 7.86 -2.90 -8.52
C MET A 42 6.57 -2.15 -8.17
N ARG A 43 5.40 -2.78 -8.27
CA ARG A 43 4.12 -2.17 -7.88
C ARG A 43 4.06 -2.04 -6.37
N ALA A 44 4.49 -3.05 -5.62
CA ALA A 44 4.61 -2.96 -4.16
C ALA A 44 5.55 -1.82 -3.70
N VAL A 45 6.61 -1.55 -4.47
CA VAL A 45 7.51 -0.40 -4.23
C VAL A 45 6.79 0.92 -4.49
N ALA A 46 6.09 1.03 -5.62
CA ALA A 46 5.33 2.23 -5.98
C ALA A 46 4.24 2.55 -4.94
N ASP A 47 3.45 1.54 -4.53
CA ASP A 47 2.41 1.68 -3.51
C ASP A 47 3.01 2.15 -2.17
N SER A 48 4.19 1.63 -1.81
CA SER A 48 4.91 2.06 -0.60
C SER A 48 5.39 3.50 -0.69
N LEU A 49 5.93 3.92 -1.84
CA LEU A 49 6.36 5.30 -2.08
C LEU A 49 5.19 6.28 -2.05
N GLU A 50 4.06 5.92 -2.64
CA GLU A 50 2.84 6.72 -2.64
C GLU A 50 2.31 6.89 -1.21
N SER A 51 2.28 5.82 -0.41
CA SER A 51 1.92 5.89 1.01
C SER A 51 2.85 6.81 1.81
N ILE A 52 4.16 6.74 1.58
CA ILE A 52 5.15 7.61 2.23
C ILE A 52 4.90 9.07 1.81
N LEU A 53 4.68 9.33 0.53
CA LEU A 53 4.42 10.68 0.02
C LEU A 53 3.13 11.28 0.59
N ALA A 54 2.06 10.48 0.70
CA ALA A 54 0.81 10.90 1.32
C ALA A 54 1.03 11.32 2.78
N GLN A 55 1.79 10.53 3.56
CA GLN A 55 2.10 10.84 4.95
C GLN A 55 2.96 12.10 5.10
N LEU A 56 3.96 12.29 4.24
CA LEU A 56 4.80 13.49 4.26
C LEU A 56 4.01 14.75 3.91
N THR A 57 3.11 14.65 2.93
CA THR A 57 2.21 15.74 2.55
C THR A 57 1.25 16.09 3.68
N ALA A 58 0.62 15.09 4.28
CA ALA A 58 -0.29 15.28 5.41
C ALA A 58 0.43 15.89 6.63
N LYS A 59 1.61 15.39 6.97
CA LYS A 59 2.44 15.95 8.05
C LYS A 59 2.80 17.40 7.80
N ARG A 60 3.22 17.74 6.58
CA ARG A 60 3.55 19.13 6.20
C ARG A 60 2.33 20.04 6.32
N LYS A 61 1.15 19.62 5.85
CA LYS A 61 -0.10 20.39 5.98
C LYS A 61 -0.45 20.66 7.44
N LEU A 62 -0.34 19.64 8.30
CA LEU A 62 -0.54 19.78 9.75
C LEU A 62 0.45 20.76 10.39
N GLU A 63 1.73 20.69 10.02
CA GLU A 63 2.76 21.63 10.50
C GLU A 63 2.51 23.07 10.03
N GLN A 64 1.91 23.23 8.85
CA GLN A 64 1.54 24.53 8.29
C GLN A 64 0.21 25.07 8.84
N GLY A 65 -0.48 24.32 9.69
CA GLY A 65 -1.78 24.70 10.24
C GLY A 65 -2.92 24.70 9.22
N GLU A 66 -2.69 24.13 8.04
CA GLU A 66 -3.69 23.96 6.99
C GLU A 66 -4.48 22.69 7.28
N VAL A 67 -5.47 22.82 8.16
CA VAL A 67 -6.50 21.80 8.34
C VAL A 67 -7.58 22.11 7.31
N ASP A 68 -7.49 21.46 6.15
CA ASP A 68 -8.62 21.33 5.22
C ASP A 68 -9.73 20.61 6.02
N VAL A 69 -10.62 21.39 6.60
CA VAL A 69 -11.92 20.89 7.04
C VAL A 69 -12.70 20.72 5.74
N GLU A 70 -12.53 19.57 5.08
CA GLU A 70 -13.54 19.12 4.12
C GLU A 70 -14.82 18.98 4.94
N GLU A 71 -15.69 19.98 4.82
CA GLU A 71 -17.06 19.92 5.31
C GLU A 71 -17.67 18.69 4.63
N ASP A 72 -17.88 17.64 5.43
CA ASP A 72 -18.58 16.43 5.08
C ASP A 72 -20.02 16.84 4.71
N GLU A 73 -20.21 17.26 3.46
CA GLU A 73 -21.54 17.41 2.88
C GLU A 73 -22.11 16.01 2.78
N GLU A 74 -22.84 15.61 3.82
CA GLU A 74 -23.82 14.52 3.81
C GLU A 74 -24.77 14.71 2.62
N GLU A 75 -24.39 14.23 1.44
CA GLU A 75 -25.35 13.89 0.39
C GLU A 75 -25.97 12.54 0.78
N ALA A 76 -26.98 12.64 1.66
CA ALA A 76 -27.94 11.59 1.92
C ALA A 76 -28.72 11.25 0.64
N SER A 77 -28.12 10.50 -0.28
CA SER A 77 -28.83 9.89 -1.40
C SER A 77 -29.57 8.64 -0.92
N ALA A 78 -30.71 8.87 -0.27
CA ALA A 78 -31.79 7.91 -0.22
C ALA A 78 -32.42 7.79 -1.61
N SER A 79 -32.23 6.66 -2.30
CA SER A 79 -33.28 6.17 -3.20
C SER A 79 -33.37 4.65 -3.13
N ALA A 80 -34.53 4.23 -2.64
CA ALA A 80 -35.02 2.88 -2.64
C ALA A 80 -35.28 2.40 -4.08
N ALA A 81 -34.92 1.15 -4.36
CA ALA A 81 -35.65 0.34 -5.32
C ALA A 81 -35.52 -1.13 -4.92
N GLU A 82 -36.57 -1.59 -4.23
CA GLU A 82 -36.94 -2.99 -4.15
C GLU A 82 -37.00 -3.61 -5.55
N GLY A 83 -36.54 -4.84 -5.66
CA GLY A 83 -36.60 -5.61 -6.90
C GLY A 83 -36.17 -7.04 -6.68
N GLY A 84 -36.88 -7.75 -5.79
CA GLY A 84 -36.76 -9.19 -5.72
C GLY A 84 -37.11 -9.82 -7.06
N SER A 85 -36.30 -10.76 -7.52
CA SER A 85 -36.83 -11.88 -8.29
C SER A 85 -35.96 -13.11 -8.05
N ALA A 86 -36.60 -14.08 -7.41
CA ALA A 86 -36.12 -15.41 -7.16
C ALA A 86 -35.78 -16.15 -8.47
N ALA A 87 -34.74 -16.99 -8.41
CA ALA A 87 -34.69 -18.28 -9.08
C ALA A 87 -33.50 -19.13 -8.57
N PRO A 88 -33.72 -20.13 -7.71
CA PRO A 88 -33.14 -21.46 -7.84
C PRO A 88 -34.23 -22.40 -8.43
N PRO A 89 -34.00 -23.68 -8.78
CA PRO A 89 -32.79 -24.53 -8.76
C PRO A 89 -32.62 -25.33 -10.09
N SER A 90 -31.80 -26.41 -10.05
CA SER A 90 -31.73 -27.56 -11.01
C SER A 90 -30.66 -27.43 -12.09
N GLN A 91 -29.88 -28.44 -12.50
CA GLN A 91 -29.80 -29.89 -12.30
C GLN A 91 -28.40 -30.32 -12.85
N SER A 92 -27.66 -31.21 -12.17
CA SER A 92 -27.46 -32.63 -12.54
C SER A 92 -26.67 -32.92 -13.85
N GLY A 93 -25.65 -33.78 -13.74
CA GLY A 93 -24.91 -34.42 -14.85
C GLY A 93 -23.48 -34.78 -14.43
N ALA A 94 -23.27 -35.94 -13.79
CA ALA A 94 -22.76 -37.20 -14.39
C ALA A 94 -21.25 -37.11 -14.71
N GLU A 95 -20.34 -37.81 -13.99
CA GLU A 95 -20.06 -39.26 -14.10
C GLU A 95 -19.78 -39.63 -15.56
N GLU A 96 -18.53 -39.92 -15.96
CA GLU A 96 -17.97 -41.27 -15.96
C GLU A 96 -16.44 -41.26 -16.29
N PRO A 97 -15.71 -42.39 -16.13
CA PRO A 97 -14.29 -42.49 -15.78
C PRO A 97 -13.25 -42.35 -16.92
#